data_AF-A0A842UZY2-F1
#
_entry.id   AF-A0A842UZY2-F1
#
_cell.length_a   1.000
_cell.length_b   1.000
_cell.length_c   1.000
_cell.angle_alpha   90.00
_cell.angle_beta   90.00
_cell.angle_gamma   90.00
#
_symmetry.space_group_name_H-M   'P 1'
#
loop_
_entity.id
_entity.type
_entity.pdbx_description
1 polymer ?
#
loop_
_entity_poly.entity_id
_entity_poly.type
_entity_poly.pdbx_seq_one_letter_code
_entity_poly.pdbx_strand_id
1 'polypeptide(L)' 'MIELKKGKYMFGTVKVGERGQVVLPKEARKKFNIKPGQSLLVLGDDDKGIAIMKADLMKKFALKVLEK' A
#
# COMPACT_ATOMS: atom_id res chain seq x y z
N MET A 1 -3.51 6.43 14.18
CA MET A 1 -2.23 5.88 13.68
C MET A 1 -1.41 5.48 14.87
N ILE A 2 -0.97 4.22 14.95
CA ILE A 2 -0.11 3.69 16.02
C ILE A 2 1.17 3.14 15.35
N GLU A 3 2.35 3.54 15.82
CA GLU A 3 3.61 2.93 15.38
C GLU A 3 3.89 1.67 16.22
N LEU A 4 3.88 0.50 15.58
CA LEU A 4 4.07 -0.80 16.26
C LEU A 4 5.55 -1.17 16.38
N LYS A 5 6.36 -0.73 15.42
CA LYS A 5 7.82 -0.88 15.35
C LYS A 5 8.35 0.25 14.48
N LYS A 6 9.61 0.63 14.62
CA LYS A 6 10.25 1.65 13.78
C LYS A 6 9.90 1.47 12.30
N GLY A 7 9.16 2.42 11.74
CA GLY A 7 8.72 2.43 10.33
C GLY A 7 7.53 1.53 10.00
N LYS A 8 6.89 0.89 10.98
CA LYS A 8 5.71 0.01 10.82
C LYS A 8 4.52 0.58 11.59
N TYR A 9 3.44 0.86 10.87
CA TYR A 9 2.30 1.61 11.39
C TYR A 9 0.99 0.85 11.22
N MET A 10 0.11 0.93 12.21
CA MET A 10 -1.30 0.56 12.11
C MET A 10 -2.15 1.83 11.95
N PHE A 11 -2.98 1.86 10.90
CA PHE A 11 -3.88 2.98 10.62
C PHE A 11 -5.33 2.72 11.03
N GLY A 12 -5.61 1.56 11.62
CA GLY A 12 -6.95 1.08 11.99
C GLY A 12 -7.50 0.06 11.01
N THR A 13 -8.73 -0.38 11.25
CA THR A 13 -9.48 -1.27 10.34
C THR A 13 -10.35 -0.44 9.41
N VAL A 14 -10.50 -0.88 8.16
CA VAL A 14 -11.41 -0.30 7.18
C VAL A 14 -12.43 -1.34 6.72
N LYS A 15 -13.61 -0.89 6.29
CA LYS A 15 -14.63 -1.77 5.71
C LYS A 15 -14.56 -1.71 4.19
N VAL A 16 -14.94 -2.82 3.56
CA VAL A 16 -15.15 -2.90 2.12
C VAL A 16 -16.52 -2.30 1.81
N GLY A 17 -16.58 -1.35 0.88
CA GLY A 17 -17.83 -0.78 0.40
C GLY A 17 -18.57 -1.71 -0.55
N GLU A 18 -19.79 -1.35 -0.93
CA GLU A 18 -20.69 -2.16 -1.77
C GLU A 18 -20.11 -2.56 -3.13
N ARG A 19 -19.14 -1.82 -3.65
CA ARG A 19 -18.47 -2.08 -4.94
C ARG A 19 -17.08 -2.69 -4.77
N GLY A 20 -16.79 -3.27 -3.61
CA GLY A 20 -15.46 -3.84 -3.33
C GLY A 20 -14.38 -2.80 -3.05
N GLN A 21 -14.73 -1.51 -2.93
CA GLN A 21 -13.75 -0.45 -2.70
C GLN A 21 -13.35 -0.37 -1.21
N VAL A 22 -12.07 -0.12 -0.96
CA VAL A 22 -11.54 0.20 0.37
C VAL A 22 -11.00 1.62 0.38
N VAL A 23 -11.39 2.39 1.40
CA VAL A 23 -10.94 3.78 1.55
C VAL A 23 -9.68 3.81 2.40
N LEU A 24 -8.58 4.27 1.81
CA LEU A 24 -7.33 4.49 2.55
C LEU A 24 -7.51 5.58 3.63
N PRO A 25 -7.16 5.29 4.90
CA PRO A 25 -7.17 6.27 5.98
C PRO A 25 -6.40 7.54 5.60
N LYS A 26 -6.87 8.70 6.06
CA LYS A 26 -6.26 10.01 5.74
C LYS A 26 -4.80 10.06 6.18
N GLU A 27 -4.51 9.47 7.34
CA GLU A 27 -3.20 9.39 7.96
C GLU A 27 -2.25 8.52 7.13
N ALA A 28 -2.73 7.40 6.57
CA ALA A 28 -1.94 6.54 5.68
C ALA A 28 -1.55 7.28 4.40
N ARG A 29 -2.52 7.98 3.80
CA ARG A 29 -2.28 8.82 2.61
C ARG A 29 -1.24 9.91 2.87
N LYS A 30 -1.34 10.60 4.01
CA LYS A 30 -0.36 11.62 4.43
C LYS A 30 1.02 11.02 4.67
N LYS A 31 1.13 9.95 5.46
CA LYS A 31 2.40 9.33 5.86
C LYS A 31 3.19 8.78 4.67
N PHE A 32 2.50 8.16 3.71
CA PHE A 32 3.12 7.58 2.51
C PHE A 32 3.02 8.46 1.27
N ASN A 33 2.58 9.72 1.42
CA ASN A 33 2.43 10.69 0.34
C ASN A 33 1.72 10.10 -0.89
N ILE A 34 0.56 9.45 -0.63
CA ILE A 34 -0.31 8.89 -1.67
C ILE A 34 -1.29 9.99 -2.10
N LYS A 35 -1.26 10.33 -3.38
CA LYS A 35 -2.05 11.42 -3.97
C LYS A 35 -3.17 10.88 -4.86
N PRO A 36 -4.29 11.61 -5.03
CA PRO A 36 -5.29 11.28 -6.05
C PRO A 36 -4.65 11.12 -7.43
N GLY A 37 -5.15 10.16 -8.22
CA GLY A 37 -4.62 9.84 -9.55
C GLY A 37 -3.34 8.99 -9.55
N GLN A 38 -2.70 8.73 -8.41
CA GLN A 38 -1.57 7.80 -8.35
C GLN A 38 -2.05 6.35 -8.43
N SER A 39 -1.36 5.55 -9.24
CA SER A 39 -1.58 4.10 -9.30
C SER A 39 -0.93 3.41 -8.11
N LEU A 40 -1.69 2.50 -7.51
CA LEU A 40 -1.20 1.55 -6.50
C LEU A 40 -1.19 0.16 -7.12
N LEU A 41 -0.19 -0.63 -6.76
CA LEU A 41 -0.13 -2.06 -7.05
C LEU A 41 -0.85 -2.82 -5.93
N VAL A 42 -1.68 -3.77 -6.33
CA VAL A 42 -2.35 -4.73 -5.43
C VAL A 42 -1.81 -6.12 -5.74
N LEU A 43 -1.32 -6.82 -4.72
CA LEU A 43 -0.82 -8.19 -4.79
C LEU A 43 -1.60 -9.06 -3.81
N GLY A 44 -1.79 -10.34 -4.14
CA GLY A 44 -2.45 -11.33 -3.29
C GLY A 44 -1.60 -12.57 -3.12
N ASP A 45 -1.69 -13.18 -1.94
CA ASP A 45 -1.09 -14.44 -1.55
C ASP A 45 -2.09 -15.12 -0.61
N ASP A 46 -2.45 -16.38 -0.87
CA ASP A 46 -3.54 -17.06 -0.15
C ASP A 46 -3.25 -17.21 1.35
N ASP A 47 -1.98 -17.35 1.74
CA ASP A 47 -1.57 -17.52 3.13
C ASP A 47 -1.33 -16.19 3.84
N LYS A 48 -1.02 -15.12 3.09
CA LYS A 48 -0.61 -13.82 3.64
C LYS A 48 -1.63 -12.70 3.44
N GLY A 49 -2.63 -12.91 2.59
CA GLY A 49 -3.64 -11.92 2.22
C GLY A 49 -3.17 -10.92 1.15
N ILE A 50 -3.68 -9.69 1.23
CA ILE A 50 -3.48 -8.65 0.20
C ILE A 50 -2.43 -7.64 0.65
N ALA A 51 -1.50 -7.30 -0.24
CA ALA A 51 -0.55 -6.21 -0.09
C ALA A 51 -0.86 -5.07 -1.08
N ILE A 52 -0.75 -3.83 -0.59
CA ILE A 52 -0.92 -2.62 -1.40
C ILE A 52 0.35 -1.78 -1.30
N MET A 53 0.92 -1.40 -2.44
CA MET A 53 2.12 -0.55 -2.51
C MET A 53 2.03 0.45 -3.65
N LYS A 54 2.88 1.49 -3.64
CA LYS A 54 2.93 2.44 -4.75
C LYS A 54 3.54 1.76 -5.99
N ALA A 55 2.94 1.97 -7.16
CA ALA A 55 3.38 1.30 -8.38
C ALA A 55 4.82 1.68 -8.82
N ASP A 56 5.30 2.86 -8.44
CA ASP A 56 6.67 3.32 -8.72
C ASP A 56 7.76 2.48 -8.02
N LEU A 57 7.42 1.81 -6.91
CA LEU A 57 8.33 0.86 -6.24
C LEU A 57 8.65 -0.35 -7.12
N MET A 58 7.67 -0.85 -7.89
CA MET A 58 7.90 -1.97 -8.81
C MET A 58 8.87 -1.60 -9.92
N LYS A 59 8.76 -0.38 -10.47
CA LYS A 59 9.71 0.09 -11.48
C LYS A 59 11.14 0.09 -10.94
N LYS A 60 11.33 0.56 -9.71
CA LYS A 60 12.64 0.53 -9.03
C LYS A 60 13.14 -0.90 -8.80
N PHE A 61 12.25 -1.81 -8.44
CA PHE A 61 12.61 -3.22 -8.25
C PHE A 61 13.00 -3.87 -9.59
N ALA A 62 12.21 -3.68 -10.64
CA ALA A 62 12.49 -4.22 -11.97
C ALA A 62 13.83 -3.72 -12.53
N LEU A 63 14.12 -2.42 -12.41
CA LEU A 63 15.41 -1.85 -12.82
C LEU A 63 16.58 -2.54 -12.10
N LYS A 64 16.50 -2.73 -10.78
CA LYS A 64 17.53 -3.43 -10.01
C LYS A 64 17.74 -4.89 -10.42
N VAL A 65 16.72 -5.54 -10.95
CA VAL A 65 16.82 -6.92 -11.45
C VAL A 65 17.49 -6.96 -12.82
N LEU A 66 17.22 -5.98 -13.68
CA LEU A 66 17.77 -5.88 -15.05
C LEU A 66 19.18 -5.28 -15.10
N GLU A 67 19.57 -4.49 -14.11
CA GLU A 67 20.92 -3.90 -13.98
C GLU A 67 21.93 -4.88 -13.34
N LYS A 68 21.56 -6.16 -13.22
CA LYS A 68 22.47 -7.28 -12.94
C LYS A 68 22.86 -7.99 -14.22
#